data_AF-A0A4Z0R1L3-F1
#
_entry.id   AF-A0A4Z0R1L3-F1
#
_cell.length_a   1.000
_cell.length_b   1.000
_cell.length_c   1.000
_cell.angle_alpha   90.00
_cell.angle_beta   90.00
_cell.angle_gamma   90.00
#
_symmetry.space_group_name_H-M   'P 1'
#
loop_
_entity.id
_entity.type
_entity.pdbx_description
1 polymer ?
#
loop_
_entity_poly.entity_id
_entity_poly.type
_entity_poly.pdbx_seq_one_letter_code
_entity_poly.pdbx_strand_id
1 'polypeptide(L)'
;MGKKAKGNDDQFKNEFLDEANVLVEVKVSDDEGETWQRRKISMVAGLDESGLNTGELFQFNNEKFRVTQGDDGLISEPLNKLKKVK
;
A
#
# COMPACT_ATOMS: atom_id res chain seq x y z
N MET A 1 -25.54 48.59 12.83
CA MET A 1 -25.66 47.18 13.27
C MET A 1 -25.43 46.29 12.05
N GLY A 2 -24.21 45.81 11.86
CA GLY A 2 -23.84 45.10 10.64
C GLY A 2 -22.87 43.97 10.91
N LYS A 3 -23.25 42.80 10.41
CA LYS A 3 -22.43 41.62 10.11
C LYS A 3 -22.00 40.77 11.31
N LYS A 4 -22.83 39.75 11.55
CA LYS A 4 -22.46 38.50 12.21
C LYS A 4 -21.21 37.95 11.50
N ALA A 5 -20.06 38.04 12.15
CA ALA A 5 -18.89 37.25 11.80
C ALA A 5 -19.23 35.80 12.21
N LYS A 6 -19.72 35.02 11.24
CA LYS A 6 -19.72 33.56 11.35
C LYS A 6 -18.26 33.18 11.17
N GLY A 7 -17.53 33.12 12.29
CA GLY A 7 -16.16 32.64 12.34
C GLY A 7 -16.15 31.28 11.66
N ASN A 8 -15.47 31.24 10.52
CA ASN A 8 -15.28 30.06 9.70
C ASN A 8 -14.19 29.23 10.40
N ASP A 9 -14.52 28.72 11.58
CA ASP A 9 -13.69 27.84 12.39
C ASP A 9 -13.75 26.45 11.75
N ASP A 10 -12.95 26.20 10.70
CA ASP A 10 -12.66 24.85 10.20
C ASP A 10 -11.59 24.88 9.06
N GLN A 11 -10.66 25.84 9.09
CA GLN A 11 -9.58 25.96 8.08
C GLN A 11 -8.30 25.19 8.44
N PHE A 12 -8.33 24.33 9.46
CA PHE A 12 -7.23 23.43 9.84
C PHE A 12 -7.61 21.95 9.74
N LYS A 13 -8.44 21.56 8.78
CA LYS A 13 -8.53 20.15 8.35
C LYS A 13 -7.43 19.85 7.34
N ASN A 14 -6.19 19.99 7.77
CA ASN A 14 -5.02 19.43 7.10
C ASN A 14 -4.21 18.69 8.17
N GLU A 15 -3.54 17.61 7.79
CA GLU A 15 -2.41 17.03 8.53
C GLU A 15 -2.64 16.00 9.64
N PHE A 16 -3.80 15.34 9.67
CA PHE A 16 -3.80 13.92 10.01
C PHE A 16 -4.34 13.16 8.80
N LEU A 17 -3.55 13.10 7.72
CA LEU A 17 -3.57 11.89 6.92
C LEU A 17 -3.14 10.82 7.90
N ASP A 18 -4.14 10.16 8.48
CA ASP A 18 -4.05 8.95 9.28
C ASP A 18 -2.83 8.15 8.82
N GLU A 19 -1.71 8.26 9.55
CA GLU A 19 -0.42 7.69 9.11
C GLU A 19 -0.54 6.16 8.99
N ALA A 20 -1.56 5.56 9.60
CA ALA A 20 -1.95 4.16 9.47
C ALA A 20 -2.68 3.82 8.14
N ASN A 21 -3.21 4.81 7.41
CA ASN A 21 -3.94 4.64 6.15
C ASN A 21 -3.20 5.21 4.93
N VAL A 22 -1.86 5.18 4.91
CA VAL A 22 -1.10 5.47 3.69
C VAL A 22 -1.31 4.34 2.68
N LEU A 23 -2.33 4.54 1.83
CA LEU A 23 -2.67 3.65 0.72
C LEU A 23 -1.77 3.97 -0.49
N VAL A 24 -0.89 3.05 -0.85
CA VAL A 24 -0.07 3.12 -2.05
C VAL A 24 -0.71 2.33 -3.18
N GLU A 25 -0.69 2.88 -4.40
CA GLU A 25 -1.15 2.16 -5.58
C GLU A 25 -0.05 1.19 -6.05
N VAL A 26 -0.36 -0.10 -6.00
CA VAL A 26 0.49 -1.19 -6.51
C VAL A 26 -0.23 -1.93 -7.62
N LYS A 27 0.51 -2.69 -8.41
CA LYS A 27 -0.07 -3.62 -9.39
C LYS A 27 0.01 -5.04 -8.82
N VAL A 28 -1.10 -5.65 -8.47
CA VAL A 28 -1.17 -7.02 -7.97
C VAL A 28 -1.44 -7.99 -9.12
N SER A 29 -0.93 -9.20 -9.02
CA SER A 29 -1.12 -10.29 -9.94
C SER A 29 -1.30 -11.57 -9.14
N ASP A 30 -2.44 -12.22 -9.33
CA ASP A 30 -2.79 -13.51 -8.73
C ASP A 30 -2.31 -14.69 -9.60
N ASP A 31 -2.03 -14.44 -10.88
CA ASP A 31 -1.70 -15.45 -11.89
C ASP A 31 -0.21 -15.39 -12.29
N GLU A 32 0.68 -15.38 -11.29
CA GLU A 32 2.15 -15.37 -11.45
C GLU A 32 2.72 -14.29 -12.41
N GLY A 33 1.98 -13.20 -12.63
CA GLY A 33 2.37 -12.11 -13.50
C GLY A 33 1.77 -12.13 -14.91
N GLU A 34 0.83 -13.02 -15.24
CA GLU A 34 0.07 -12.94 -16.50
C GLU A 34 -0.85 -11.71 -16.52
N THR A 35 -1.64 -11.52 -15.47
CA THR A 35 -2.60 -10.41 -15.36
C THR A 35 -2.23 -9.47 -14.24
N TRP A 36 -2.27 -8.16 -14.48
CA TRP A 36 -1.91 -7.15 -13.49
C TRP A 36 -3.08 -6.21 -13.23
N GLN A 37 -3.52 -6.14 -11.99
CA GLN A 37 -4.59 -5.27 -11.53
C GLN A 37 -4.03 -4.18 -10.62
N ARG A 38 -4.44 -2.93 -10.83
CA ARG A 38 -4.03 -1.84 -9.94
C ARG A 38 -4.90 -1.87 -8.69
N ARG A 39 -4.28 -1.94 -7.52
CA ARG A 39 -4.96 -1.94 -6.23
C ARG A 39 -4.23 -1.00 -5.28
N LYS A 40 -5.00 -0.31 -4.43
CA LYS A 40 -4.46 0.51 -3.36
C LYS A 40 -4.29 -0.36 -2.13
N ILE A 41 -3.07 -0.47 -1.62
CA ILE A 41 -2.73 -1.26 -0.43
C ILE A 41 -2.10 -0.37 0.63
N SER A 42 -2.34 -0.66 1.90
CA SER A 42 -1.61 -0.04 3.00
C SER A 42 -0.27 -0.73 3.21
N MET A 43 0.84 -0.08 2.87
CA MET A 43 2.18 -0.61 3.19
C MET A 43 2.58 -0.36 4.65
N VAL A 44 1.87 0.55 5.35
CA VAL A 44 2.17 0.91 6.74
C VAL A 44 1.51 -0.06 7.72
N ALA A 45 0.26 -0.45 7.46
CA ALA A 45 -0.48 -1.44 8.27
C ALA A 45 0.06 -2.87 8.10
N GLY A 46 0.71 -3.16 6.98
CA GLY A 46 1.24 -4.49 6.67
C GLY A 46 0.49 -5.16 5.52
N LEU A 47 1.10 -6.21 4.96
CA LEU A 47 0.58 -6.88 3.75
C LEU A 47 -0.70 -7.67 4.01
N ASP A 48 -0.87 -8.15 5.24
CA ASP A 48 -2.06 -8.87 5.72
C ASP A 48 -3.29 -7.95 5.71
N GLU A 49 -3.16 -6.76 6.31
CA GLU A 49 -4.24 -5.78 6.39
C GLU A 49 -4.54 -5.11 5.04
N SER A 50 -3.65 -5.23 4.06
CA SER A 50 -3.88 -4.66 2.72
C SER A 50 -4.72 -5.53 1.80
N GLY A 51 -5.12 -6.73 2.24
CA GLY A 51 -5.92 -7.66 1.45
C GLY A 51 -5.14 -8.29 0.29
N LEU A 52 -3.83 -8.43 0.48
CA LEU A 52 -2.99 -9.30 -0.34
C LEU A 52 -2.99 -10.71 0.25
N ASN A 53 -2.85 -11.71 -0.60
CA ASN A 53 -2.76 -13.11 -0.22
C ASN A 53 -1.36 -13.65 -0.45
N THR A 54 -0.98 -14.63 0.37
CA THR A 54 0.24 -15.41 0.18
C THR A 54 0.28 -16.03 -1.21
N GLY A 55 1.38 -15.85 -1.92
CA GLY A 55 1.55 -16.34 -3.30
C GLY A 55 1.26 -15.29 -4.38
N GLU A 56 0.52 -14.23 -4.06
CA GLU A 56 0.31 -13.14 -5.01
C GLU A 56 1.62 -12.38 -5.30
N LEU A 57 1.75 -11.89 -6.52
CA LEU A 57 2.81 -10.97 -6.90
C LEU A 57 2.26 -9.56 -6.87
N PHE A 58 3.03 -8.61 -6.37
CA PHE A 58 2.71 -7.20 -6.57
C PHE A 58 3.92 -6.43 -7.08
N GLN A 59 3.65 -5.39 -7.85
CA GLN A 59 4.63 -4.47 -8.38
C GLN A 59 4.40 -3.10 -7.80
N PHE A 60 5.42 -2.58 -7.12
CA PHE A 60 5.44 -1.24 -6.54
C PHE A 60 6.72 -0.54 -6.97
N ASN A 61 6.61 0.71 -7.39
CA ASN A 61 7.76 1.52 -7.80
C ASN A 61 8.67 0.83 -8.85
N ASN A 62 8.07 0.13 -9.81
CA ASN A 62 8.76 -0.67 -10.84
C ASN A 62 9.49 -1.93 -10.32
N GLU A 63 9.52 -2.16 -9.01
CA GLU A 63 10.02 -3.38 -8.39
C GLU A 63 8.89 -4.41 -8.24
N LYS A 64 9.21 -5.69 -8.47
CA LYS A 64 8.28 -6.80 -8.28
C LYS A 64 8.60 -7.50 -6.97
N PHE A 65 7.55 -7.80 -6.22
CA PHE A 65 7.60 -8.49 -4.95
C PHE A 65 6.62 -9.66 -4.97
N ARG A 66 6.97 -10.72 -4.24
CA ARG A 66 6.07 -11.84 -3.97
C ARG A 66 5.65 -11.78 -2.52
N VAL A 67 4.35 -11.91 -2.29
CA VAL A 67 3.79 -12.04 -0.94
C VAL A 67 4.08 -13.46 -0.46
N THR A 68 4.76 -13.58 0.66
CA THR A 68 5.00 -14.85 1.34
C THR A 68 4.57 -14.76 2.79
N GLN A 69 4.28 -15.91 3.39
CA GLN A 69 3.93 -15.96 4.80
C GLN A 69 5.23 -16.00 5.60
N GLY A 70 5.45 -14.98 6.43
CA GLY A 70 6.52 -14.92 7.42
C GLY A 70 6.04 -15.35 8.81
N ASP A 71 6.95 -15.28 9.78
CA ASP A 71 6.68 -15.60 11.19
C ASP A 71 5.71 -14.59 11.86
N ASP A 72 5.71 -13.34 11.39
CA ASP A 72 4.92 -12.22 11.95
C ASP A 72 3.82 -11.75 10.98
N GLY A 73 3.26 -12.69 10.20
CA GLY A 73 2.23 -12.40 9.19
C GLY A 73 2.76 -12.36 7.77
N LEU A 74 2.12 -11.60 6.88
CA LEU A 74 2.51 -11.53 5.47
C LEU A 74 3.71 -10.60 5.26
N ILE A 75 4.71 -11.10 4.53
CA ILE A 75 5.90 -10.36 4.13
C ILE A 75 6.02 -10.29 2.60
N SER A 76 6.75 -9.29 2.10
CA SER A 76 7.01 -9.14 0.67
C SER A 76 8.47 -9.40 0.36
N GLU A 77 8.75 -10.40 -0.46
CA GLU A 77 10.10 -10.70 -0.93
C GLU A 77 10.34 -10.11 -2.32
N PRO A 78 11.42 -9.33 -2.53
CA PRO A 78 11.73 -8.78 -3.84
C PRO A 78 12.12 -9.90 -4.81
N LEU A 79 11.38 -10.02 -5.91
CA LEU A 79 11.64 -11.02 -6.96
C LEU A 79 12.99 -10.77 -7.67
N ASN A 80 13.49 -9.53 -7.63
CA ASN A 80 14.76 -9.14 -8.27
C ASN A 80 16.01 -9.70 -7.54
N LYS A 81 15.90 -10.19 -6.30
CA LYS A 81 17.03 -10.84 -5.61
C LYS A 81 17.40 -12.21 -6.21
N LEU A 82 16.59 -12.77 -7.10
CA LEU A 82 16.90 -14.01 -7.83
C LEU A 82 18.04 -13.86 -8.87
N LYS A 83 18.65 -12.69 -9.03
CA LYS A 83 19.77 -12.46 -9.98
C LYS A 83 21.18 -12.39 -9.37
N LYS A 84 21.38 -12.68 -8.08
CA LYS A 84 22.74 -12.79 -7.51
C LYS A 84 23.12 -14.24 -7.20
N VAL A 85 23.38 -15.01 -8.25
CA VAL A 85 24.28 -16.16 -8.17
C VAL A 85 25.12 -16.18 -9.43
N LYS A 86 26.32 -15.61 -9.35
CA LYS A 86 27.48 -16.08 -10.12
C LYS A 86 28.76 -15.72 -9.39
#